data_AF-A0A9D6J3M2-F1
#
_entry.id   AF-A0A9D6J3M2-F1
#
_cell.length_a   1.000
_cell.length_b   1.000
_cell.length_c   1.000
_cell.angle_alpha   90.00
_cell.angle_beta   90.00
_cell.angle_gamma   90.00
#
_symmetry.space_group_name_H-M   'P 1'
#
loop_
_entity.id
_entity.type
_entity.pdbx_description
1 polymer ?
#
loop_
_entity_poly.entity_id
_entity_poly.type
_entity_poly.pdbx_seq_one_letter_code
_entity_poly.pdbx_strand_id
1 'polypeptide(L)'
;YAIDARGQAGQSDAISIVLPERVFNHPVARAIADARKKLNTPTKPVVRDVVVALRDLATRPSHFYDDTVVFLALTVSASRLLHDKTEASIGAVQELLWETALRIEDGEFAIAERDLRKIQESLMRALQGKADSAEIERLMDELQRALDKYMSALAEHLKKQGLEELPINPSRFMDATDLQRMIEEARELARTGALDAAKRMLSNLQRMLDGLRSGMQAGKPREGMAQAKKLMDGLRDLTQRQQKELEKAFQRMQQREGAMRTLPPQQGGQSPDAQQQRRPGRGGDKGEGEAKGAAEQEALRRDLGRLMLQMDEFLGSIPEQFGKAERAMRGAARALGEDQPGDAVPLQTEALNQLQQGTENMAEQIARRMGGTMGVTRGQQGQQPGEGRDPFGRDPAGALGTAIDDGDVKIPDQMEQRRAREILQELRRRAGERYRPEPERDYINRLLRRF
;
A
#
# COMPACT_ATOMS: atom_id res chain seq x y z
N TYR A 1 18.78 6.17 -43.34
CA TYR A 1 18.62 6.29 -44.80
C TYR A 1 17.90 5.04 -45.26
N ALA A 2 16.75 5.17 -45.88
CA ALA A 2 15.93 4.08 -46.41
C ALA A 2 15.53 4.43 -47.85
N ILE A 3 15.49 3.44 -48.73
CA ILE A 3 15.11 3.61 -50.13
C ILE A 3 13.81 2.84 -50.36
N ASP A 4 12.80 3.49 -50.93
CA ASP A 4 11.52 2.85 -51.23
C ASP A 4 11.57 1.99 -52.51
N ALA A 5 10.51 1.23 -52.77
CA ALA A 5 10.40 0.37 -53.96
C ALA A 5 10.36 1.14 -55.29
N ARG A 6 10.29 2.48 -55.27
CA ARG A 6 10.32 3.37 -56.44
C ARG A 6 11.68 4.08 -56.59
N GLY A 7 12.66 3.76 -55.74
CA GLY A 7 14.00 4.34 -55.75
C GLY A 7 14.12 5.68 -55.02
N GLN A 8 13.09 6.11 -54.28
CA GLN A 8 13.12 7.36 -53.51
C GLN A 8 13.83 7.16 -52.18
N ALA A 9 14.77 8.04 -51.86
CA ALA A 9 15.55 7.95 -50.62
C ALA A 9 15.02 8.90 -49.54
N GLY A 10 14.64 8.33 -48.40
CA GLY A 10 14.32 9.07 -47.17
C GLY A 10 15.47 8.97 -46.16
N GLN A 11 15.92 10.12 -45.65
CA GLN A 11 16.79 10.19 -44.49
C GLN A 11 15.97 10.68 -43.30
N SER A 12 15.83 9.84 -42.28
CA SER A 12 15.27 10.23 -40.98
C SER A 12 16.27 11.09 -40.22
N ASP A 13 15.78 12.07 -39.48
CA ASP A 13 16.60 12.83 -38.54
C ASP A 13 17.22 11.91 -37.46
N ALA A 14 18.40 12.29 -36.99
CA ALA A 14 19.09 11.57 -35.93
C ALA A 14 18.47 11.92 -34.56
N ILE A 15 17.64 11.02 -34.02
CA ILE A 15 17.08 11.17 -32.68
C ILE A 15 18.12 10.71 -31.65
N SER A 16 18.58 11.62 -30.79
CA SER A 16 19.37 11.26 -29.61
C SER A 16 18.44 10.84 -28.48
N ILE A 17 18.58 9.60 -28.01
CA ILE A 17 17.82 9.06 -26.88
C ILE A 17 18.80 8.81 -25.73
N VAL A 18 18.55 9.45 -24.58
CA VAL A 18 19.26 9.12 -23.34
C VAL A 18 18.66 7.83 -22.80
N LEU A 19 19.45 6.76 -22.77
CA LEU A 19 19.03 5.52 -22.12
C LEU A 19 18.91 5.74 -20.61
N PRO A 20 17.83 5.26 -19.96
CA PRO A 20 17.67 5.39 -18.52
C PRO A 20 18.75 4.59 -17.79
N GLU A 21 19.41 5.20 -16.81
CA GLU A 21 20.44 4.56 -15.99
C GLU A 21 19.98 4.36 -14.55
N ARG A 22 20.37 3.23 -13.93
CA ARG A 22 20.12 2.98 -12.51
C ARG A 22 21.03 3.88 -11.67
N VAL A 23 20.42 4.68 -10.80
CA VAL A 23 21.14 5.46 -9.79
C VAL A 23 21.63 4.53 -8.67
N PHE A 24 22.89 4.70 -8.27
CA PHE A 24 23.49 4.01 -7.12
C PHE A 24 23.72 5.02 -5.99
N ASN A 25 23.16 4.75 -4.81
CA ASN A 25 23.32 5.58 -3.64
C ASN A 25 24.69 5.34 -2.98
N HIS A 26 25.12 4.07 -2.91
CA HIS A 26 26.34 3.72 -2.21
C HIS A 26 27.58 4.17 -3.00
N PRO A 27 28.54 4.89 -2.39
CA PRO A 27 29.64 5.54 -3.12
C PRO A 27 30.54 4.56 -3.87
N VAL A 28 30.82 3.38 -3.30
CA VAL A 28 31.60 2.34 -3.99
C VAL A 28 30.80 1.67 -5.11
N ALA A 29 29.48 1.47 -4.93
CA ALA A 29 28.64 0.87 -5.97
C ALA A 29 28.55 1.80 -7.19
N ARG A 30 28.43 3.11 -6.94
CA ARG A 30 28.52 4.16 -7.96
C ARG A 30 29.88 4.16 -8.67
N ALA A 31 30.99 4.13 -7.94
CA ALA A 31 32.33 4.08 -8.52
C ALA A 31 32.56 2.84 -9.40
N ILE A 32 31.99 1.69 -9.02
CA ILE A 32 32.01 0.45 -9.81
C ILE A 32 31.12 0.57 -11.06
N ALA A 33 29.93 1.17 -10.93
CA ALA A 33 29.04 1.44 -12.06
C ALA A 33 29.67 2.41 -13.08
N ASP A 34 30.37 3.45 -12.62
CA ASP A 34 31.14 4.38 -13.45
C ASP A 34 32.31 3.68 -14.15
N ALA A 35 33.04 2.81 -13.43
CA ALA A 35 34.11 1.99 -14.00
C ALA A 35 33.57 1.05 -15.10
N ARG A 36 32.41 0.41 -14.88
CA ARG A 36 31.69 -0.38 -15.88
C ARG A 36 31.25 0.46 -17.08
N LYS A 37 30.71 1.65 -16.87
CA LYS A 37 30.22 2.57 -17.92
C LYS A 37 31.36 3.02 -18.84
N LYS A 38 32.55 3.26 -18.30
CA LYS A 38 33.77 3.55 -19.08
C LYS A 38 34.17 2.41 -20.03
N LEU A 39 33.95 1.15 -19.64
CA LEU A 39 34.26 -0.01 -20.48
C LEU A 39 33.35 -0.17 -21.72
N ASN A 40 32.27 0.61 -21.87
CA ASN A 40 31.50 0.68 -23.11
C ASN A 40 32.33 1.19 -24.30
N THR A 41 33.42 1.91 -24.04
CA THR A 41 34.39 2.37 -25.04
C THR A 41 35.81 2.03 -24.57
N PRO A 42 36.23 0.75 -24.63
CA PRO A 42 37.38 0.23 -23.91
C PRO A 42 38.72 0.51 -24.61
N THR A 43 39.07 1.79 -24.72
CA THR A 43 40.40 2.19 -25.23
C THR A 43 41.51 1.78 -24.24
N LYS A 44 42.73 1.57 -24.73
CA LYS A 44 43.90 1.21 -23.89
C LYS A 44 44.09 2.10 -22.64
N PRO A 45 44.00 3.45 -22.69
CA PRO A 45 44.07 4.27 -21.49
C PRO A 45 42.86 4.04 -20.56
N VAL A 46 41.63 4.00 -21.09
CA VAL A 46 40.41 3.77 -20.29
C VAL A 46 40.46 2.44 -19.52
N VAL A 47 40.92 1.36 -20.16
CA VAL A 47 41.08 0.06 -19.48
C VAL A 47 42.13 0.13 -18.38
N ARG A 48 43.23 0.86 -18.58
CA ARG A 48 44.25 1.08 -17.54
C ARG A 48 43.69 1.85 -16.35
N ASP A 49 42.93 2.91 -16.59
CA ASP A 49 42.32 3.74 -15.55
C ASP A 49 41.30 2.94 -14.73
N VAL A 50 40.49 2.11 -15.39
CA VAL A 50 39.56 1.18 -14.72
C VAL A 50 40.31 0.16 -13.86
N VAL A 51 41.39 -0.45 -14.37
CA VAL A 51 42.22 -1.39 -13.57
C VAL A 51 42.82 -0.71 -12.33
N VAL A 52 43.28 0.54 -12.44
CA VAL A 52 43.77 1.32 -11.29
C VAL A 52 42.65 1.59 -10.29
N ALA A 53 41.48 2.05 -10.74
CA ALA A 53 40.34 2.33 -9.88
C ALA A 53 39.85 1.07 -9.14
N LEU A 54 39.70 -0.07 -9.81
CA LEU A 54 39.27 -1.32 -9.19
C LEU A 54 40.26 -1.84 -8.14
N ARG A 55 41.57 -1.68 -8.38
CA ARG A 55 42.62 -2.01 -7.40
C ARG A 55 42.59 -1.07 -6.20
N ASP A 56 42.46 0.23 -6.43
CA ASP A 56 42.38 1.24 -5.37
C ASP A 56 41.12 1.08 -4.49
N LEU A 57 39.98 0.68 -5.08
CA LEU A 57 38.81 0.27 -4.30
C LEU A 57 39.11 -0.99 -3.46
N ALA A 58 39.74 -2.01 -4.05
CA ALA A 58 40.06 -3.27 -3.35
C ALA A 58 41.04 -3.11 -2.17
N THR A 59 41.86 -2.04 -2.11
CA THR A 59 42.73 -1.78 -0.95
C THR A 59 41.99 -1.21 0.27
N ARG A 60 40.68 -0.90 0.17
CA ARG A 60 39.88 -0.37 1.28
C ARG A 60 38.64 -1.22 1.59
N PRO A 61 38.79 -2.47 2.11
CA PRO A 61 37.68 -3.38 2.38
C PRO A 61 36.54 -2.82 3.23
N SER A 62 36.85 -1.95 4.20
CA SER A 62 35.87 -1.27 5.05
C SER A 62 34.85 -0.43 4.27
N HIS A 63 35.20 0.07 3.08
CA HIS A 63 34.27 0.83 2.22
C HIS A 63 33.25 -0.04 1.50
N PHE A 64 33.38 -1.37 1.54
CA PHE A 64 32.37 -2.33 1.07
C PHE A 64 32.09 -3.40 2.12
N TYR A 65 32.12 -2.99 3.39
CA TYR A 65 31.71 -3.79 4.56
C TYR A 65 32.51 -5.10 4.74
N ASP A 66 33.78 -5.09 4.31
CA ASP A 66 34.70 -6.22 4.36
C ASP A 66 34.19 -7.49 3.63
N ASP A 67 33.32 -7.31 2.63
CA ASP A 67 32.75 -8.42 1.87
C ASP A 67 33.82 -9.08 0.98
N THR A 68 34.22 -10.30 1.35
CA THR A 68 35.22 -11.10 0.64
C THR A 68 34.85 -11.37 -0.83
N VAL A 69 33.56 -11.51 -1.14
CA VAL A 69 33.09 -11.75 -2.52
C VAL A 69 33.29 -10.49 -3.36
N VAL A 70 33.00 -9.31 -2.79
CA VAL A 70 33.27 -8.01 -3.45
C VAL A 70 34.77 -7.81 -3.65
N PHE A 71 35.59 -8.06 -2.63
CA PHE A 71 37.06 -7.97 -2.74
C PHE A 71 37.61 -8.86 -3.87
N LEU A 72 37.16 -10.12 -3.93
CA LEU A 72 37.55 -11.06 -4.97
C LEU A 72 37.05 -10.61 -6.35
N ALA A 73 35.81 -10.14 -6.46
CA ALA A 73 35.24 -9.68 -7.73
C ALA A 73 36.00 -8.45 -8.30
N LEU A 74 36.35 -7.48 -7.45
CA LEU A 74 37.19 -6.33 -7.83
C LEU A 74 38.58 -6.77 -8.30
N THR A 75 39.22 -7.66 -7.53
CA THR A 75 40.59 -8.14 -7.82
C THR A 75 40.65 -8.99 -9.09
N VAL A 76 39.68 -9.89 -9.29
CA VAL A 76 39.55 -10.72 -10.50
C VAL A 76 39.22 -9.84 -11.72
N SER A 77 38.31 -8.88 -11.60
CA SER A 77 38.00 -7.92 -12.67
C SER A 77 39.22 -7.13 -13.12
N ALA A 78 39.98 -6.58 -12.16
CA ALA A 78 41.21 -5.86 -12.45
C ALA A 78 42.30 -6.76 -13.05
N SER A 79 42.36 -8.04 -12.66
CA SER A 79 43.31 -9.00 -13.23
C SER A 79 42.93 -9.40 -14.67
N ARG A 80 41.65 -9.67 -14.94
CA ARG A 80 41.15 -9.99 -16.29
C ARG A 80 41.46 -8.86 -17.26
N LEU A 81 41.02 -7.63 -16.98
CA LEU A 81 41.29 -6.45 -17.82
C LEU A 81 42.78 -6.16 -18.08
N LEU A 82 43.68 -6.60 -17.19
CA LEU A 82 45.13 -6.42 -17.36
C LEU A 82 45.71 -7.42 -18.38
N HIS A 83 45.31 -8.69 -18.29
CA HIS A 83 45.90 -9.80 -19.04
C HIS A 83 45.13 -10.17 -20.31
N ASP A 84 43.80 -10.02 -20.31
CA ASP A 84 42.90 -10.35 -21.42
C ASP A 84 42.05 -9.12 -21.77
N LYS A 85 42.17 -8.69 -23.02
CA LYS A 85 41.57 -7.46 -23.56
C LYS A 85 40.66 -7.77 -24.75
N THR A 86 40.24 -9.02 -24.87
CA THR A 86 39.21 -9.41 -25.84
C THR A 86 37.86 -8.80 -25.45
N GLU A 87 37.03 -8.52 -26.46
CA GLU A 87 35.69 -7.95 -26.27
C GLU A 87 34.82 -8.82 -25.36
N ALA A 88 34.91 -10.16 -25.49
CA ALA A 88 34.24 -11.12 -24.62
C ALA A 88 34.68 -11.00 -23.15
N SER A 89 35.98 -10.82 -22.89
CA SER A 89 36.51 -10.66 -21.52
C SER A 89 36.08 -9.33 -20.90
N ILE A 90 36.06 -8.26 -21.69
CA ILE A 90 35.58 -6.95 -21.27
C ILE A 90 34.08 -7.01 -20.93
N GLY A 91 33.26 -7.64 -21.78
CA GLY A 91 31.83 -7.86 -21.52
C GLY A 91 31.58 -8.66 -20.23
N ALA A 92 32.31 -9.76 -20.02
CA ALA A 92 32.22 -10.56 -18.79
C ALA A 92 32.67 -9.78 -17.54
N VAL A 93 33.62 -8.86 -17.66
CA VAL A 93 33.97 -7.95 -16.57
C VAL A 93 32.87 -6.90 -16.34
N GLN A 94 32.25 -6.35 -17.40
CA GLN A 94 31.14 -5.41 -17.24
C GLN A 94 29.92 -6.04 -16.56
N GLU A 95 29.66 -7.32 -16.78
CA GLU A 95 28.63 -8.09 -16.07
C GLU A 95 29.01 -8.28 -14.59
N LEU A 96 30.22 -8.77 -14.31
CA LEU A 96 30.71 -8.96 -12.94
C LEU A 96 30.74 -7.66 -12.12
N LEU A 97 31.12 -6.53 -12.72
CA LEU A 97 31.07 -5.22 -12.07
C LEU A 97 29.63 -4.77 -11.79
N TRP A 98 28.67 -5.09 -12.66
CA TRP A 98 27.25 -4.80 -12.40
C TRP A 98 26.72 -5.59 -11.21
N GLU A 99 26.94 -6.90 -11.17
CA GLU A 99 26.55 -7.75 -10.05
C GLU A 99 27.24 -7.32 -8.74
N THR A 100 28.51 -6.91 -8.81
CA THR A 100 29.25 -6.41 -7.65
C THR A 100 28.68 -5.08 -7.15
N ALA A 101 28.33 -4.16 -8.04
CA ALA A 101 27.67 -2.90 -7.66
C ALA A 101 26.31 -3.14 -7.02
N LEU A 102 25.49 -4.04 -7.60
CA LEU A 102 24.20 -4.44 -7.01
C LEU A 102 24.39 -5.10 -5.64
N ARG A 103 25.35 -6.02 -5.50
CA ARG A 103 25.67 -6.69 -4.23
C ARG A 103 26.02 -5.70 -3.12
N ILE A 104 26.70 -4.60 -3.44
CA ILE A 104 27.03 -3.56 -2.46
C ILE A 104 25.80 -2.68 -2.18
N GLU A 105 25.09 -2.25 -3.22
CA GLU A 105 23.93 -1.36 -3.16
C GLU A 105 22.72 -1.95 -2.40
N ASP A 106 22.52 -3.26 -2.54
CA ASP A 106 21.50 -4.06 -1.85
C ASP A 106 22.09 -4.76 -0.60
N GLY A 107 23.42 -4.75 -0.45
CA GLY A 107 24.16 -5.47 0.58
C GLY A 107 24.09 -4.86 1.97
N GLU A 108 23.97 -3.53 2.08
CA GLU A 108 23.90 -2.83 3.36
C GLU A 108 22.79 -3.38 4.27
N PHE A 109 21.61 -3.65 3.69
CA PHE A 109 20.50 -4.27 4.40
C PHE A 109 20.81 -5.71 4.84
N ALA A 110 21.38 -6.53 3.94
CA ALA A 110 21.73 -7.93 4.25
C ALA A 110 22.86 -8.03 5.30
N ILE A 111 23.79 -7.09 5.30
CA ILE A 111 24.88 -6.98 6.28
C ILE A 111 24.34 -6.51 7.62
N ALA A 112 23.48 -5.50 7.66
CA ALA A 112 22.81 -5.07 8.88
C ALA A 112 21.93 -6.18 9.49
N GLU A 113 21.20 -6.96 8.67
CA GLU A 113 20.45 -8.15 9.14
C GLU A 113 21.40 -9.19 9.78
N ARG A 114 22.50 -9.50 9.08
CA ARG A 114 23.51 -10.48 9.54
C ARG A 114 24.16 -10.05 10.85
N ASP A 115 24.54 -8.79 10.96
CA ASP A 115 25.29 -8.30 12.12
C ASP A 115 24.37 -8.11 13.33
N LEU A 116 23.12 -7.67 13.13
CA LEU A 116 22.06 -7.72 14.15
C LEU A 116 21.85 -9.14 14.69
N ARG A 117 21.72 -10.14 13.79
CA ARG A 117 21.55 -11.56 14.16
C ARG A 117 22.74 -12.09 14.97
N LYS A 118 23.99 -11.79 14.55
CA LYS A 118 25.21 -12.19 15.28
C LYS A 118 25.26 -11.61 16.70
N ILE A 119 24.85 -10.35 16.88
CA ILE A 119 24.85 -9.69 18.19
C ILE A 119 23.73 -10.27 19.07
N GLN A 120 22.54 -10.53 18.51
CA GLN A 120 21.46 -11.23 19.22
C GLN A 120 21.90 -12.63 19.70
N GLU A 121 22.54 -13.42 18.85
CA GLU A 121 23.06 -14.75 19.22
C GLU A 121 24.18 -14.69 20.28
N SER A 122 25.02 -13.66 20.23
CA SER A 122 26.10 -13.44 21.21
C SER A 122 25.52 -13.02 22.57
N LEU A 123 24.57 -12.08 22.57
CA LEU A 123 23.85 -11.64 23.77
C LEU A 123 23.04 -12.77 24.40
N MET A 124 22.33 -13.57 23.60
CA MET A 124 21.60 -14.75 24.11
C MET A 124 22.54 -15.78 24.75
N ARG A 125 23.74 -16.00 24.18
CA ARG A 125 24.78 -16.83 24.79
C ARG A 125 25.32 -16.24 26.09
N ALA A 126 25.61 -14.94 26.12
CA ALA A 126 26.07 -14.22 27.31
C ALA A 126 25.03 -14.25 28.46
N LEU A 127 23.74 -14.20 28.14
CA LEU A 127 22.65 -14.34 29.12
C LEU A 127 22.41 -15.79 29.58
N GLN A 128 22.81 -16.79 28.78
CA GLN A 128 22.70 -18.22 29.13
C GLN A 128 23.88 -18.68 30.00
N GLY A 129 25.09 -18.28 29.66
CA GLY A 129 26.22 -18.32 30.59
C GLY A 129 26.01 -17.34 31.75
N LYS A 130 26.76 -17.51 32.83
CA LYS A 130 26.92 -16.44 33.83
C LYS A 130 28.00 -15.47 33.34
N ALA A 131 27.77 -14.79 32.23
CA ALA A 131 28.69 -13.75 31.75
C ALA A 131 28.67 -12.55 32.71
N ASP A 132 29.77 -11.78 32.73
CA ASP A 132 29.84 -10.57 33.54
C ASP A 132 28.84 -9.51 33.03
N SER A 133 28.27 -8.74 33.96
CA SER A 133 27.33 -7.66 33.64
C SER A 133 27.91 -6.64 32.66
N ALA A 134 29.22 -6.39 32.72
CA ALA A 134 29.94 -5.52 31.80
C ALA A 134 29.95 -6.04 30.35
N GLU A 135 29.98 -7.36 30.13
CA GLU A 135 29.90 -7.95 28.78
C GLU A 135 28.48 -7.84 28.23
N ILE A 136 27.47 -8.06 29.08
CA ILE A 136 26.05 -7.94 28.72
C ILE A 136 25.71 -6.50 28.33
N GLU A 137 26.17 -5.49 29.10
CA GLU A 137 25.99 -4.07 28.75
C GLU A 137 26.63 -3.73 27.39
N ARG A 138 27.86 -4.18 27.13
CA ARG A 138 28.54 -3.96 25.84
C ARG A 138 27.77 -4.57 24.67
N LEU A 139 27.22 -5.78 24.85
CA LEU A 139 26.42 -6.47 23.84
C LEU A 139 25.03 -5.82 23.64
N MET A 140 24.43 -5.22 24.68
CA MET A 140 23.21 -4.41 24.56
C MET A 140 23.46 -3.12 23.75
N ASP A 141 24.57 -2.43 24.00
CA ASP A 141 24.97 -1.24 23.24
C ASP A 141 25.26 -1.56 21.77
N GLU A 142 25.89 -2.70 21.49
CA GLU A 142 26.09 -3.20 20.13
C GLU A 142 24.75 -3.58 19.47
N LEU A 143 23.82 -4.19 20.21
CA LEU A 143 22.50 -4.58 19.72
C LEU A 143 21.69 -3.35 19.28
N GLN A 144 21.68 -2.30 20.10
CA GLN A 144 20.99 -1.05 19.81
C GLN A 144 21.52 -0.43 18.52
N ARG A 145 22.84 -0.26 18.40
CA ARG A 145 23.49 0.29 17.20
C ARG A 145 23.26 -0.54 15.94
N ALA A 146 23.20 -1.87 16.08
CA ALA A 146 22.92 -2.77 14.96
C ALA A 146 21.45 -2.71 14.53
N LEU A 147 20.51 -2.55 15.47
CA LEU A 147 19.10 -2.36 15.18
C LEU A 147 18.85 -1.02 14.46
N ASP A 148 19.46 0.07 14.93
CA ASP A 148 19.31 1.40 14.29
C ASP A 148 19.84 1.38 12.83
N LYS A 149 20.98 0.70 12.59
CA LYS A 149 21.51 0.44 11.24
C LYS A 149 20.56 -0.41 10.40
N TYR A 150 20.03 -1.50 10.97
CA TYR A 150 19.08 -2.37 10.27
C TYR A 150 17.81 -1.63 9.86
N MET A 151 17.22 -0.83 10.75
CA MET A 151 16.02 -0.05 10.45
C MET A 151 16.28 1.04 9.40
N SER A 152 17.46 1.66 9.43
CA SER A 152 17.87 2.64 8.40
C SER A 152 18.03 1.99 7.03
N ALA A 153 18.77 0.87 6.95
CA ALA A 153 18.97 0.12 5.72
C ALA A 153 17.66 -0.51 5.19
N LEU A 154 16.77 -0.92 6.09
CA LEU A 154 15.41 -1.40 5.79
C LEU A 154 14.56 -0.30 5.14
N ALA A 155 14.54 0.89 5.72
CA ALA A 155 13.80 2.04 5.18
C ALA A 155 14.31 2.43 3.79
N GLU A 156 15.63 2.46 3.59
CA GLU A 156 16.22 2.70 2.27
C GLU A 156 15.90 1.56 1.27
N HIS A 157 15.94 0.30 1.70
CA HIS A 157 15.58 -0.85 0.86
C HIS A 157 14.10 -0.80 0.41
N LEU A 158 13.18 -0.46 1.32
CA LEU A 158 11.76 -0.27 1.01
C LEU A 158 11.54 0.88 0.01
N LYS A 159 12.24 2.00 0.20
CA LYS A 159 12.24 3.13 -0.75
C LYS A 159 12.78 2.73 -2.12
N LYS A 160 13.91 2.01 -2.18
CA LYS A 160 14.52 1.49 -3.41
C LYS A 160 13.60 0.53 -4.18
N GLN A 161 12.73 -0.22 -3.48
CA GLN A 161 11.72 -1.07 -4.11
C GLN A 161 10.46 -0.32 -4.59
N GLY A 162 10.40 1.01 -4.46
CA GLY A 162 9.22 1.80 -4.83
C GLY A 162 8.03 1.58 -3.89
N LEU A 163 8.26 1.10 -2.66
CA LEU A 163 7.22 0.79 -1.68
C LEU A 163 6.93 1.96 -0.73
N GLU A 164 7.32 3.17 -1.15
CA GLU A 164 7.16 4.43 -0.42
C GLU A 164 5.67 4.80 -0.20
N GLU A 165 4.77 4.31 -1.07
CA GLU A 165 3.30 4.38 -0.92
C GLU A 165 2.66 3.11 -0.32
N LEU A 166 3.37 2.33 0.48
CA LEU A 166 2.65 1.51 1.46
C LEU A 166 1.99 2.45 2.47
N PRO A 167 0.64 2.43 2.64
CA PRO A 167 0.04 2.90 3.87
C PRO A 167 0.39 1.87 4.96
N ILE A 168 1.66 1.89 5.38
CA ILE A 168 2.08 1.40 6.69
C ILE A 168 1.30 2.26 7.67
N ASN A 169 0.12 1.78 8.05
CA ASN A 169 -0.65 2.40 9.11
C ASN A 169 0.25 2.39 10.33
N PRO A 170 0.71 3.55 10.85
CA PRO A 170 1.67 3.58 11.96
C PRO A 170 1.13 2.88 13.22
N SER A 171 -0.19 2.69 13.26
CA SER A 171 -0.93 2.00 14.32
C SER A 171 -0.92 0.47 14.28
N ARG A 172 -0.22 -0.20 13.32
CA ARG A 172 -0.21 -1.68 13.23
C ARG A 172 1.17 -2.34 13.12
N PHE A 173 2.23 -1.58 12.87
CA PHE A 173 3.60 -2.05 13.09
C PHE A 173 4.16 -1.25 14.26
N MET A 174 4.69 -1.96 15.26
CA MET A 174 5.40 -1.34 16.38
C MET A 174 6.52 -0.46 15.83
N ASP A 175 6.57 0.78 16.32
CA ASP A 175 7.45 1.81 15.79
C ASP A 175 8.92 1.47 16.06
N ALA A 176 9.87 2.10 15.36
CA ALA A 176 11.30 1.92 15.70
C ALA A 176 11.57 2.23 17.20
N THR A 177 10.80 3.18 17.75
CA THR A 177 10.75 3.54 19.17
C THR A 177 10.27 2.41 20.09
N ASP A 178 9.36 1.53 19.67
CA ASP A 178 8.91 0.39 20.47
C ASP A 178 10.02 -0.66 20.63
N LEU A 179 10.72 -0.96 19.54
CA LEU A 179 11.84 -1.90 19.55
C LEU A 179 13.00 -1.37 20.42
N GLN A 180 13.27 -0.06 20.37
CA GLN A 180 14.22 0.61 21.27
C GLN A 180 13.78 0.52 22.74
N ARG A 181 12.50 0.76 23.06
CA ARG A 181 11.97 0.60 24.43
C ARG A 181 12.14 -0.82 24.97
N MET A 182 11.92 -1.84 24.14
CA MET A 182 12.12 -3.24 24.54
C MET A 182 13.59 -3.57 24.84
N ILE A 183 14.55 -2.99 24.10
CA ILE A 183 15.98 -3.15 24.41
C ILE A 183 16.33 -2.47 25.74
N GLU A 184 15.82 -1.26 25.99
CA GLU A 184 16.06 -0.55 27.26
C GLU A 184 15.47 -1.29 28.47
N GLU A 185 14.23 -1.79 28.34
CA GLU A 185 13.61 -2.61 29.39
C GLU A 185 14.38 -3.93 29.59
N ALA A 186 14.90 -4.54 28.53
CA ALA A 186 15.76 -5.71 28.63
C ALA A 186 17.13 -5.39 29.29
N ARG A 187 17.69 -4.19 29.08
CA ARG A 187 18.92 -3.70 29.74
C ARG A 187 18.68 -3.53 31.24
N GLU A 188 17.61 -2.85 31.64
CA GLU A 188 17.27 -2.69 33.06
C GLU A 188 16.95 -4.03 33.75
N LEU A 189 16.25 -4.94 33.08
CA LEU A 189 16.04 -6.31 33.59
C LEU A 189 17.36 -7.09 33.74
N ALA A 190 18.33 -6.89 32.84
CA ALA A 190 19.66 -7.49 32.98
C ALA A 190 20.43 -6.90 34.18
N ARG A 191 20.40 -5.57 34.36
CA ARG A 191 21.02 -4.87 35.50
C ARG A 191 20.46 -5.29 36.85
N THR A 192 19.14 -5.49 36.94
CA THR A 192 18.49 -5.98 38.18
C THR A 192 18.66 -7.48 38.42
N GLY A 193 19.40 -8.21 37.56
CA GLY A 193 19.62 -9.65 37.68
C GLY A 193 18.44 -10.52 37.20
N ALA A 194 17.41 -9.93 36.61
CA ALA A 194 16.23 -10.62 36.06
C ALA A 194 16.50 -11.19 34.66
N LEU A 195 17.60 -11.96 34.52
CA LEU A 195 18.13 -12.46 33.25
C LEU A 195 17.07 -13.23 32.42
N ASP A 196 16.20 -14.01 33.08
CA ASP A 196 15.16 -14.78 32.38
C ASP A 196 13.97 -13.92 31.92
N ALA A 197 13.78 -12.73 32.48
CA ALA A 197 12.86 -11.74 31.92
C ALA A 197 13.49 -11.07 30.68
N ALA A 198 14.76 -10.67 30.75
CA ALA A 198 15.50 -10.12 29.62
C ALA A 198 15.55 -11.09 28.41
N LYS A 199 15.83 -12.39 28.63
CA LYS A 199 15.77 -13.44 27.58
C LYS A 199 14.41 -13.51 26.88
N ARG A 200 13.31 -13.37 27.63
CA ARG A 200 11.95 -13.40 27.08
C ARG A 200 11.66 -12.16 26.23
N MET A 201 12.11 -10.97 26.67
CA MET A 201 12.07 -9.74 25.87
C MET A 201 12.81 -9.90 24.54
N LEU A 202 14.05 -10.39 24.57
CA LEU A 202 14.87 -10.58 23.36
C LEU A 202 14.29 -11.66 22.42
N SER A 203 13.69 -12.71 22.97
CA SER A 203 12.97 -13.73 22.18
C SER A 203 11.69 -13.18 21.55
N ASN A 204 11.03 -12.18 22.16
CA ASN A 204 9.92 -11.46 21.55
C ASN A 204 10.42 -10.56 20.41
N LEU A 205 11.50 -9.82 20.64
CA LEU A 205 12.17 -8.98 19.64
C LEU A 205 12.50 -9.77 18.38
N GLN A 206 13.13 -10.94 18.53
CA GLN A 206 13.45 -11.82 17.40
C GLN A 206 12.21 -12.23 16.60
N ARG A 207 11.14 -12.68 17.26
CA ARG A 207 9.91 -13.13 16.58
C ARG A 207 9.24 -12.03 15.76
N MET A 208 9.32 -10.77 16.20
CA MET A 208 8.80 -9.64 15.44
C MET A 208 9.68 -9.31 14.22
N LEU A 209 11.00 -9.36 14.36
CA LEU A 209 11.93 -9.14 13.25
C LEU A 209 11.81 -10.25 12.19
N ASP A 210 11.73 -11.52 12.61
CA ASP A 210 11.47 -12.66 11.71
C ASP A 210 10.10 -12.50 11.02
N GLY A 211 9.06 -12.05 11.75
CA GLY A 211 7.74 -11.75 11.17
C GLY A 211 7.75 -10.60 10.14
N LEU A 212 8.49 -9.52 10.41
CA LEU A 212 8.67 -8.40 9.48
C LEU A 212 9.40 -8.85 8.21
N ARG A 213 10.49 -9.61 8.36
CA ARG A 213 11.22 -10.23 7.24
C ARG A 213 10.33 -11.16 6.41
N SER A 214 9.55 -12.02 7.06
CA SER A 214 8.59 -12.89 6.38
C SER A 214 7.52 -12.10 5.64
N GLY A 215 7.01 -11.00 6.22
CA GLY A 215 6.08 -10.08 5.56
C GLY A 215 6.66 -9.42 4.32
N MET A 216 7.95 -9.06 4.33
CA MET A 216 8.64 -8.52 3.16
C MET A 216 8.89 -9.57 2.07
N GLN A 217 9.37 -10.77 2.43
CA GLN A 217 9.56 -11.86 1.46
C GLN A 217 8.24 -12.38 0.88
N ALA A 218 7.16 -12.33 1.66
CA ALA A 218 5.80 -12.58 1.21
C ALA A 218 5.22 -11.44 0.34
N GLY A 219 6.01 -10.47 -0.13
CA GLY A 219 5.58 -9.34 -0.96
C GLY A 219 5.12 -9.65 -2.40
N LYS A 220 5.06 -10.94 -2.80
CA LYS A 220 4.63 -11.38 -4.15
C LYS A 220 3.12 -11.62 -4.42
N PRO A 221 2.12 -11.27 -3.58
CA PRO A 221 0.69 -11.30 -3.96
C PRO A 221 0.17 -9.95 -4.52
N ARG A 222 1.06 -9.03 -4.93
CA ARG A 222 0.70 -7.64 -5.26
C ARG A 222 -0.12 -7.47 -6.55
N GLU A 223 0.07 -8.33 -7.55
CA GLU A 223 -0.66 -8.23 -8.83
C GLU A 223 -2.17 -8.38 -8.62
N GLY A 224 -2.59 -9.38 -7.84
CA GLY A 224 -4.00 -9.61 -7.54
C GLY A 224 -4.65 -8.47 -6.75
N MET A 225 -3.92 -7.83 -5.83
CA MET A 225 -4.44 -6.68 -5.08
C MET A 225 -4.59 -5.43 -5.95
N ALA A 226 -3.64 -5.18 -6.86
CA ALA A 226 -3.70 -4.07 -7.80
C ALA A 226 -4.82 -4.26 -8.85
N GLN A 227 -5.02 -5.50 -9.31
CA GLN A 227 -6.10 -5.86 -10.24
C GLN A 227 -7.48 -5.74 -9.56
N ALA A 228 -7.63 -6.25 -8.33
CA ALA A 228 -8.83 -6.07 -7.51
C ALA A 228 -9.18 -4.59 -7.32
N LYS A 229 -8.21 -3.73 -6.98
CA LYS A 229 -8.44 -2.29 -6.79
C LYS A 229 -8.96 -1.63 -8.08
N LYS A 230 -8.29 -1.85 -9.22
CA LYS A 230 -8.72 -1.31 -10.52
C LYS A 230 -10.15 -1.69 -10.88
N LEU A 231 -10.55 -2.92 -10.54
CA LEU A 231 -11.88 -3.44 -10.84
C LEU A 231 -12.96 -2.78 -9.97
N MET A 232 -12.70 -2.62 -8.66
CA MET A 232 -13.58 -1.88 -7.75
C MET A 232 -13.71 -0.40 -8.12
N ASP A 233 -12.60 0.24 -8.50
CA ASP A 233 -12.60 1.63 -8.97
C ASP A 233 -13.44 1.80 -10.26
N GLY A 234 -13.34 0.85 -11.20
CA GLY A 234 -14.14 0.82 -12.42
C GLY A 234 -15.64 0.61 -12.17
N LEU A 235 -16.01 -0.29 -11.25
CA LEU A 235 -17.42 -0.49 -10.84
C LEU A 235 -18.01 0.75 -10.16
N ARG A 236 -17.22 1.45 -9.34
CA ARG A 236 -17.62 2.71 -8.69
C ARG A 236 -17.90 3.81 -9.73
N ASP A 237 -17.00 4.01 -10.69
CA ASP A 237 -17.17 4.98 -11.78
C ASP A 237 -18.41 4.65 -12.65
N LEU A 238 -18.57 3.38 -13.05
CA LEU A 238 -19.76 2.91 -13.77
C LEU A 238 -21.06 3.23 -13.01
N THR A 239 -21.11 2.93 -11.71
CA THR A 239 -22.29 3.16 -10.85
C THR A 239 -22.62 4.66 -10.76
N GLN A 240 -21.61 5.51 -10.58
CA GLN A 240 -21.79 6.98 -10.55
C GLN A 240 -22.31 7.52 -11.89
N ARG A 241 -21.84 6.99 -13.02
CA ARG A 241 -22.34 7.39 -14.35
C ARG A 241 -23.78 6.91 -14.57
N GLN A 242 -24.11 5.67 -14.18
CA GLN A 242 -25.49 5.14 -14.27
C GLN A 242 -26.49 5.96 -13.45
N GLN A 243 -26.08 6.47 -12.29
CA GLN A 243 -26.91 7.36 -11.46
C GLN A 243 -27.16 8.72 -12.13
N LYS A 244 -26.17 9.28 -12.84
CA LYS A 244 -26.33 10.51 -13.64
C LYS A 244 -27.25 10.30 -14.85
N GLU A 245 -27.18 9.14 -15.52
CA GLU A 245 -28.10 8.83 -16.62
C GLU A 245 -29.55 8.61 -16.15
N LEU A 246 -29.74 8.02 -14.97
CA LEU A 246 -31.05 7.93 -14.32
C LEU A 246 -31.62 9.31 -14.01
N GLU A 247 -30.81 10.23 -13.47
CA GLU A 247 -31.23 11.60 -13.19
C GLU A 247 -31.63 12.35 -14.47
N LYS A 248 -30.83 12.26 -15.54
CA LYS A 248 -31.17 12.81 -16.86
C LYS A 248 -32.48 12.24 -17.41
N ALA A 249 -32.72 10.94 -17.30
CA ALA A 249 -33.95 10.31 -17.77
C ALA A 249 -35.17 10.80 -16.97
N PHE A 250 -35.04 10.96 -15.65
CA PHE A 250 -36.08 11.51 -14.79
C PHE A 250 -36.37 13.00 -15.10
N GLN A 251 -35.34 13.81 -15.35
CA GLN A 251 -35.51 15.20 -15.80
C GLN A 251 -36.25 15.27 -17.16
N ARG A 252 -35.91 14.39 -18.12
CA ARG A 252 -36.61 14.30 -19.42
C ARG A 252 -38.09 13.88 -19.24
N MET A 253 -38.38 12.94 -18.34
CA MET A 253 -39.74 12.50 -17.99
C MET A 253 -40.57 13.69 -17.46
N GLN A 254 -40.07 14.42 -16.47
CA GLN A 254 -40.74 15.59 -15.89
C GLN A 254 -41.00 16.70 -16.92
N GLN A 255 -40.04 16.95 -17.83
CA GLN A 255 -40.22 17.93 -18.90
C GLN A 255 -41.35 17.54 -19.87
N ARG A 256 -41.57 16.24 -20.11
CA ARG A 256 -42.68 15.75 -20.96
C ARG A 256 -44.03 15.87 -20.26
N GLU A 257 -44.15 15.49 -18.99
CA GLU A 257 -45.40 15.68 -18.23
C GLU A 257 -45.77 17.16 -18.07
N GLY A 258 -44.78 18.04 -17.81
CA GLY A 258 -44.99 19.48 -17.76
C GLY A 258 -45.48 20.08 -19.09
N ALA A 259 -44.95 19.59 -20.22
CA ALA A 259 -45.37 20.00 -21.55
C ALA A 259 -46.78 19.48 -21.92
N MET A 260 -47.18 18.30 -21.45
CA MET A 260 -48.52 17.76 -21.74
C MET A 260 -49.64 18.46 -20.93
N ARG A 261 -49.29 19.00 -19.76
CA ARG A 261 -50.22 19.64 -18.82
C ARG A 261 -50.54 21.11 -19.13
N THR A 262 -50.04 21.64 -20.26
CA THR A 262 -50.19 23.05 -20.66
C THR A 262 -50.99 23.27 -21.96
N LEU A 263 -51.66 22.24 -22.52
CA LEU A 263 -52.61 22.42 -23.62
C LEU A 263 -53.97 22.94 -23.10
N PRO A 264 -54.44 24.14 -23.49
CA PRO A 264 -55.79 24.59 -23.17
C PRO A 264 -56.83 23.86 -24.05
N PRO A 265 -58.04 23.55 -23.53
CA PRO A 265 -59.11 23.01 -24.35
C PRO A 265 -59.56 24.06 -25.38
N GLN A 266 -59.45 23.71 -26.67
CA GLN A 266 -59.87 24.57 -27.77
C GLN A 266 -61.40 24.58 -27.88
N GLN A 267 -62.03 25.61 -27.30
CA GLN A 267 -63.46 25.92 -27.50
C GLN A 267 -63.57 27.25 -28.26
N GLY A 268 -64.53 27.33 -29.18
CA GLY A 268 -64.45 28.22 -30.34
C GLY A 268 -64.70 29.72 -30.07
N GLY A 269 -64.17 30.54 -30.98
CA GLY A 269 -64.43 31.98 -31.06
C GLY A 269 -64.01 32.50 -32.43
N GLN A 270 -64.98 32.92 -33.25
CA GLN A 270 -64.75 33.43 -34.60
C GLN A 270 -64.29 34.90 -34.56
N SER A 271 -63.22 35.24 -35.30
CA SER A 271 -63.17 36.43 -36.19
C SER A 271 -61.89 36.41 -37.05
N PRO A 272 -61.89 37.07 -38.24
CA PRO A 272 -60.88 36.87 -39.29
C PRO A 272 -59.91 38.06 -39.49
N ASP A 273 -58.88 37.82 -40.33
CA ASP A 273 -57.91 38.80 -40.90
C ASP A 273 -57.00 39.55 -39.88
N ALA A 274 -55.78 40.01 -40.17
CA ALA A 274 -54.74 39.75 -41.18
C ALA A 274 -53.46 40.52 -40.75
N GLN A 275 -52.20 40.18 -41.08
CA GLN A 275 -51.56 38.99 -41.67
C GLN A 275 -50.02 39.07 -41.40
N GLN A 276 -49.31 37.92 -41.41
CA GLN A 276 -47.84 37.78 -41.54
C GLN A 276 -46.92 38.49 -40.51
N GLN A 277 -46.42 37.70 -39.55
CA GLN A 277 -44.96 37.56 -39.41
C GLN A 277 -44.58 36.10 -39.10
N ARG A 278 -44.27 35.35 -40.16
CA ARG A 278 -43.64 34.03 -40.03
C ARG A 278 -42.20 34.22 -39.54
N ARG A 279 -41.90 33.81 -38.31
CA ARG A 279 -40.55 33.38 -37.94
C ARG A 279 -40.47 31.84 -38.04
N PRO A 280 -39.36 31.26 -38.55
CA PRO A 280 -39.31 29.83 -38.84
C PRO A 280 -39.39 28.99 -37.57
N GLY A 281 -40.02 27.82 -37.66
CA GLY A 281 -40.04 26.87 -36.55
C GLY A 281 -38.63 26.37 -36.23
N ARG A 282 -38.21 26.46 -34.97
CA ARG A 282 -37.00 25.80 -34.46
C ARG A 282 -37.30 24.32 -34.13
N GLY A 283 -37.82 23.60 -35.12
CA GLY A 283 -38.09 22.16 -35.05
C GLY A 283 -36.85 21.33 -35.39
N GLY A 284 -35.73 21.57 -34.72
CA GLY A 284 -34.43 21.00 -35.11
C GLY A 284 -33.53 20.47 -33.97
N ASP A 285 -33.94 20.61 -32.70
CA ASP A 285 -33.06 20.34 -31.53
C ASP A 285 -33.56 19.18 -30.63
N LYS A 286 -34.73 18.57 -30.92
CA LYS A 286 -35.26 17.47 -30.09
C LYS A 286 -34.47 16.17 -30.27
N GLY A 287 -34.30 15.72 -31.52
CA GLY A 287 -33.64 14.45 -31.83
C GLY A 287 -32.18 14.34 -31.38
N GLU A 288 -31.45 15.46 -31.25
CA GLU A 288 -30.06 15.43 -30.77
C GLU A 288 -29.95 15.14 -29.28
N GLY A 289 -30.85 15.67 -28.44
CA GLY A 289 -30.86 15.38 -27.00
C GLY A 289 -31.37 13.98 -26.65
N GLU A 290 -32.21 13.42 -27.54
CA GLU A 290 -32.87 12.13 -27.43
C GLU A 290 -31.89 10.99 -27.80
N ALA A 291 -31.25 11.06 -28.98
CA ALA A 291 -30.26 10.07 -29.41
C ALA A 291 -29.03 9.97 -28.47
N LYS A 292 -28.64 11.08 -27.83
CA LYS A 292 -27.52 11.11 -26.87
C LYS A 292 -27.78 10.22 -25.64
N GLY A 293 -29.00 10.20 -25.10
CA GLY A 293 -29.31 9.39 -23.91
C GLY A 293 -29.23 7.88 -24.14
N ALA A 294 -29.74 7.40 -25.29
CA ALA A 294 -29.62 5.99 -25.67
C ALA A 294 -28.16 5.58 -25.90
N ALA A 295 -27.36 6.44 -26.55
CA ALA A 295 -25.94 6.20 -26.80
C ALA A 295 -25.10 6.20 -25.49
N GLU A 296 -25.42 7.08 -24.54
CA GLU A 296 -24.80 7.13 -23.21
C GLU A 296 -25.11 5.84 -22.42
N GLN A 297 -26.36 5.38 -22.39
CA GLN A 297 -26.75 4.13 -21.73
C GLN A 297 -26.10 2.88 -22.37
N GLU A 298 -25.94 2.86 -23.69
CA GLU A 298 -25.25 1.79 -24.43
C GLU A 298 -23.71 1.83 -24.26
N ALA A 299 -23.12 2.99 -23.96
CA ALA A 299 -21.73 3.06 -23.52
C ALA A 299 -21.56 2.40 -22.14
N LEU A 300 -22.41 2.72 -21.16
CA LEU A 300 -22.37 2.11 -19.83
C LEU A 300 -22.56 0.58 -19.87
N ARG A 301 -23.48 0.08 -20.72
CA ARG A 301 -23.66 -1.37 -20.94
C ARG A 301 -22.39 -2.04 -21.45
N ARG A 302 -21.67 -1.41 -22.38
CA ARG A 302 -20.40 -1.91 -22.93
C ARG A 302 -19.25 -1.82 -21.92
N ASP A 303 -19.26 -0.81 -21.04
CA ASP A 303 -18.27 -0.65 -19.97
C ASP A 303 -18.45 -1.73 -18.89
N LEU A 304 -19.70 -2.01 -18.49
CA LEU A 304 -20.05 -3.15 -17.65
C LEU A 304 -19.58 -4.48 -18.26
N GLY A 305 -19.82 -4.70 -19.56
CA GLY A 305 -19.37 -5.91 -20.25
C GLY A 305 -17.85 -6.11 -20.23
N ARG A 306 -17.06 -5.04 -20.30
CA ARG A 306 -15.58 -5.14 -20.17
C ARG A 306 -15.14 -5.45 -18.73
N LEU A 307 -15.80 -4.85 -17.73
CA LEU A 307 -15.56 -5.15 -16.32
C LEU A 307 -15.93 -6.61 -15.98
N MET A 308 -17.02 -7.13 -16.56
CA MET A 308 -17.42 -8.54 -16.41
C MET A 308 -16.36 -9.52 -16.97
N LEU A 309 -15.69 -9.20 -18.08
CA LEU A 309 -14.60 -10.02 -18.61
C LEU A 309 -13.36 -10.00 -17.71
N GLN A 310 -12.95 -8.82 -17.23
CA GLN A 310 -11.84 -8.69 -16.27
C GLN A 310 -12.14 -9.37 -14.93
N MET A 311 -13.42 -9.45 -14.56
CA MET A 311 -13.92 -10.11 -13.37
C MET A 311 -13.91 -11.62 -13.49
N ASP A 312 -14.25 -12.17 -14.67
CA ASP A 312 -14.12 -13.60 -14.95
C ASP A 312 -12.65 -14.04 -14.95
N GLU A 313 -11.77 -13.27 -15.61
CA GLU A 313 -10.32 -13.48 -15.59
C GLU A 313 -9.75 -13.43 -14.16
N PHE A 314 -10.21 -12.47 -13.34
CA PHE A 314 -9.70 -12.30 -11.98
C PHE A 314 -10.29 -13.31 -10.99
N LEU A 315 -11.61 -13.45 -10.90
CA LEU A 315 -12.32 -14.26 -9.89
C LEU A 315 -12.57 -15.71 -10.32
N GLY A 316 -12.54 -16.01 -11.63
CA GLY A 316 -12.97 -17.28 -12.20
C GLY A 316 -14.50 -17.46 -12.23
N SER A 317 -15.27 -16.41 -11.99
CA SER A 317 -16.73 -16.38 -12.13
C SER A 317 -17.27 -14.95 -12.16
N ILE A 318 -18.44 -14.78 -12.78
CA ILE A 318 -19.17 -13.50 -12.83
C ILE A 318 -20.43 -13.62 -11.93
N PRO A 319 -20.58 -12.81 -10.87
CA PRO A 319 -21.80 -12.75 -10.07
C PRO A 319 -23.04 -12.43 -10.93
N GLU A 320 -24.13 -13.17 -10.70
CA GLU A 320 -25.37 -13.09 -11.49
C GLU A 320 -25.96 -11.67 -11.57
N GLN A 321 -25.74 -10.87 -10.53
CA GLN A 321 -26.21 -9.50 -10.40
C GLN A 321 -25.70 -8.63 -11.55
N PHE A 322 -24.44 -8.78 -11.99
CA PHE A 322 -23.93 -8.04 -13.14
C PHE A 322 -24.60 -8.47 -14.45
N GLY A 323 -24.96 -9.75 -14.59
CA GLY A 323 -25.77 -10.25 -15.70
C GLY A 323 -27.22 -9.73 -15.68
N LYS A 324 -27.80 -9.52 -14.49
CA LYS A 324 -29.12 -8.86 -14.32
C LYS A 324 -29.03 -7.37 -14.67
N ALA A 325 -27.99 -6.68 -14.19
CA ALA A 325 -27.71 -5.28 -14.50
C ALA A 325 -27.55 -5.04 -16.02
N GLU A 326 -26.79 -5.88 -16.73
CA GLU A 326 -26.61 -5.75 -18.19
C GLU A 326 -27.93 -5.87 -18.95
N ARG A 327 -28.81 -6.80 -18.57
CA ARG A 327 -30.13 -6.95 -19.21
C ARG A 327 -31.02 -5.75 -18.95
N ALA A 328 -31.03 -5.22 -17.72
CA ALA A 328 -31.77 -4.02 -17.36
C ALA A 328 -31.25 -2.79 -18.13
N MET A 329 -29.91 -2.59 -18.21
CA MET A 329 -29.29 -1.55 -19.03
C MET A 329 -29.64 -1.67 -20.52
N ARG A 330 -29.71 -2.89 -21.06
CA ARG A 330 -30.13 -3.15 -22.46
C ARG A 330 -31.61 -2.88 -22.70
N GLY A 331 -32.44 -3.04 -21.67
CA GLY A 331 -33.83 -2.58 -21.68
C GLY A 331 -33.90 -1.06 -21.70
N ALA A 332 -33.22 -0.40 -20.76
CA ALA A 332 -33.14 1.05 -20.67
C ALA A 332 -32.62 1.71 -21.97
N ALA A 333 -31.55 1.17 -22.58
CA ALA A 333 -31.02 1.69 -23.83
C ALA A 333 -32.03 1.63 -24.99
N ARG A 334 -32.86 0.56 -25.04
CA ARG A 334 -33.95 0.44 -26.01
C ARG A 334 -35.09 1.41 -25.72
N ALA A 335 -35.56 1.48 -24.47
CA ALA A 335 -36.60 2.44 -24.08
C ALA A 335 -36.18 3.90 -24.36
N LEU A 336 -34.92 4.27 -24.10
CA LEU A 336 -34.38 5.59 -24.46
C LEU A 336 -34.26 5.79 -25.98
N GLY A 337 -33.97 4.74 -26.76
CA GLY A 337 -33.90 4.79 -28.22
C GLY A 337 -35.27 4.81 -28.91
N GLU A 338 -36.28 4.21 -28.29
CA GLU A 338 -37.69 4.22 -28.69
C GLU A 338 -38.46 5.45 -28.14
N ASP A 339 -37.72 6.41 -27.57
CA ASP A 339 -38.24 7.68 -27.04
C ASP A 339 -39.26 7.54 -25.88
N GLN A 340 -39.06 6.50 -25.07
CA GLN A 340 -39.83 6.14 -23.88
C GLN A 340 -39.00 6.32 -22.59
N PRO A 341 -38.71 7.56 -22.16
CA PRO A 341 -38.02 7.80 -20.89
C PRO A 341 -38.83 7.31 -19.68
N GLY A 342 -40.15 7.17 -19.83
CA GLY A 342 -41.04 6.58 -18.84
C GLY A 342 -40.63 5.15 -18.45
N ASP A 343 -40.45 4.31 -19.47
CA ASP A 343 -40.10 2.90 -19.32
C ASP A 343 -38.59 2.68 -19.07
N ALA A 344 -37.75 3.66 -19.42
CA ALA A 344 -36.31 3.61 -19.14
C ALA A 344 -35.97 3.76 -17.65
N VAL A 345 -36.63 4.66 -16.92
CA VAL A 345 -36.32 4.98 -15.51
C VAL A 345 -36.41 3.76 -14.56
N PRO A 346 -37.44 2.91 -14.62
CA PRO A 346 -37.49 1.66 -13.84
C PRO A 346 -36.32 0.72 -14.16
N LEU A 347 -35.98 0.57 -15.43
CA LEU A 347 -34.90 -0.32 -15.91
C LEU A 347 -33.51 0.19 -15.51
N GLN A 348 -33.29 1.50 -15.54
CA GLN A 348 -32.07 2.13 -15.02
C GLN A 348 -31.96 1.99 -13.49
N THR A 349 -33.09 2.02 -12.77
CA THR A 349 -33.15 1.82 -11.32
C THR A 349 -32.85 0.37 -10.95
N GLU A 350 -33.42 -0.60 -11.68
CA GLU A 350 -33.08 -2.02 -11.54
C GLU A 350 -31.59 -2.26 -11.81
N ALA A 351 -31.04 -1.70 -12.89
CA ALA A 351 -29.62 -1.80 -13.20
C ALA A 351 -28.73 -1.28 -12.06
N LEU A 352 -29.07 -0.11 -11.48
CA LEU A 352 -28.32 0.48 -10.37
C LEU A 352 -28.32 -0.41 -9.12
N ASN A 353 -29.50 -0.93 -8.75
CA ASN A 353 -29.65 -1.84 -7.60
C ASN A 353 -28.83 -3.14 -7.79
N GLN A 354 -28.85 -3.71 -9.00
CA GLN A 354 -28.08 -4.91 -9.33
C GLN A 354 -26.56 -4.63 -9.35
N LEU A 355 -26.10 -3.46 -9.81
CA LEU A 355 -24.68 -3.05 -9.71
C LEU A 355 -24.20 -2.97 -8.25
N GLN A 356 -25.00 -2.38 -7.37
CA GLN A 356 -24.67 -2.25 -5.94
C GLN A 356 -24.56 -3.63 -5.28
N GLN A 357 -25.59 -4.47 -5.41
CA GLN A 357 -25.58 -5.84 -4.88
C GLN A 357 -24.45 -6.69 -5.47
N GLY A 358 -24.12 -6.53 -6.76
CA GLY A 358 -22.99 -7.22 -7.38
C GLY A 358 -21.65 -6.79 -6.78
N THR A 359 -21.49 -5.49 -6.48
CA THR A 359 -20.27 -4.92 -5.89
C THR A 359 -20.05 -5.37 -4.45
N GLU A 360 -21.13 -5.48 -3.66
CA GLU A 360 -21.09 -6.01 -2.29
C GLU A 360 -20.68 -7.50 -2.26
N ASN A 361 -21.37 -8.34 -3.05
CA ASN A 361 -21.03 -9.75 -3.20
C ASN A 361 -19.59 -9.97 -3.68
N MET A 362 -19.11 -9.11 -4.59
CA MET A 362 -17.72 -9.13 -5.04
C MET A 362 -16.75 -8.78 -3.91
N ALA A 363 -17.02 -7.73 -3.14
CA ALA A 363 -16.15 -7.33 -2.04
C ALA A 363 -16.00 -8.46 -1.02
N GLU A 364 -17.08 -9.19 -0.73
CA GLU A 364 -17.03 -10.42 0.08
C GLU A 364 -16.18 -11.53 -0.54
N GLN A 365 -16.33 -11.83 -1.83
CA GLN A 365 -15.55 -12.88 -2.50
C GLN A 365 -14.05 -12.53 -2.52
N ILE A 366 -13.71 -11.28 -2.81
CA ILE A 366 -12.33 -10.77 -2.77
C ILE A 366 -11.79 -10.87 -1.34
N ALA A 367 -12.57 -10.47 -0.32
CA ALA A 367 -12.18 -10.58 1.09
C ALA A 367 -11.98 -12.04 1.53
N ARG A 368 -12.83 -12.99 1.10
CA ARG A 368 -12.67 -14.42 1.36
C ARG A 368 -11.40 -14.99 0.69
N ARG A 369 -11.12 -14.58 -0.55
CA ARG A 369 -9.97 -15.08 -1.32
C ARG A 369 -8.63 -14.50 -0.83
N MET A 370 -8.57 -13.21 -0.52
CA MET A 370 -7.38 -12.59 0.07
C MET A 370 -7.21 -12.92 1.56
N GLY A 371 -8.31 -13.12 2.29
CA GLY A 371 -8.30 -13.61 3.68
C GLY A 371 -7.78 -15.05 3.82
N GLY A 372 -7.68 -15.80 2.72
CA GLY A 372 -7.05 -17.13 2.68
C GLY A 372 -5.52 -17.12 2.55
N THR A 373 -4.89 -15.97 2.24
CA THR A 373 -3.41 -15.87 2.07
C THR A 373 -2.71 -15.06 3.16
N MET A 374 -3.42 -14.24 3.93
CA MET A 374 -2.98 -13.88 5.27
C MET A 374 -3.42 -14.96 6.26
N GLY A 375 -2.46 -15.62 6.90
CA GLY A 375 -2.72 -16.64 7.91
C GLY A 375 -3.35 -16.06 9.18
N VAL A 376 -4.66 -15.82 9.16
CA VAL A 376 -5.45 -15.59 10.39
C VAL A 376 -5.70 -16.94 11.02
N THR A 377 -4.82 -17.30 11.96
CA THR A 377 -4.97 -18.48 12.82
C THR A 377 -6.37 -18.47 13.43
N ARG A 378 -7.13 -19.54 13.22
CA ARG A 378 -8.51 -19.72 13.72
C ARG A 378 -8.50 -19.94 15.25
N GLY A 379 -8.18 -18.87 15.99
CA GLY A 379 -8.24 -18.78 17.44
C GLY A 379 -9.66 -18.49 17.88
N GLN A 380 -10.26 -19.44 18.61
CA GLN A 380 -11.64 -19.42 19.04
C GLN A 380 -11.84 -18.53 20.28
N GLN A 381 -12.30 -17.29 20.10
CA GLN A 381 -13.11 -16.57 21.10
C GLN A 381 -13.82 -15.36 20.45
N GLY A 382 -15.03 -15.07 20.91
CA GLY A 382 -15.96 -14.17 20.23
C GLY A 382 -15.62 -12.70 20.43
N GLN A 383 -15.43 -11.98 19.33
CA GLN A 383 -15.58 -10.53 19.25
C GLN A 383 -16.34 -10.22 17.95
N GLN A 384 -17.49 -9.57 18.03
CA GLN A 384 -18.24 -9.15 16.84
C GLN A 384 -17.41 -8.11 16.06
N PRO A 385 -17.43 -8.11 14.72
CA PRO A 385 -16.88 -7.02 13.94
C PRO A 385 -17.67 -5.74 14.25
N GLY A 386 -16.98 -4.67 14.67
CA GLY A 386 -17.64 -3.42 15.04
C GLY A 386 -18.38 -2.80 13.85
N GLU A 387 -19.69 -2.63 14.01
CA GLU A 387 -20.48 -1.70 13.20
C GLU A 387 -19.96 -0.26 13.40
N GLY A 388 -20.12 0.61 12.39
CA GLY A 388 -19.86 2.05 12.55
C GLY A 388 -18.84 2.70 11.61
N ARG A 389 -18.45 2.06 10.49
CA ARG A 389 -17.77 2.80 9.40
C ARG A 389 -18.34 2.42 8.03
N ASP A 390 -19.28 3.24 7.57
CA ASP A 390 -19.84 3.23 6.23
C ASP A 390 -18.70 3.29 5.16
N PRO A 391 -18.71 2.42 4.13
CA PRO A 391 -17.75 2.47 3.02
C PRO A 391 -17.72 3.80 2.23
N PHE A 392 -18.64 4.74 2.48
CA PHE A 392 -18.65 6.11 1.95
C PHE A 392 -17.99 7.17 2.86
N GLY A 393 -17.40 6.79 4.00
CA GLY A 393 -16.46 7.64 4.74
C GLY A 393 -17.08 8.91 5.37
N ARG A 394 -18.34 8.85 5.79
CA ARG A 394 -18.98 9.92 6.57
C ARG A 394 -18.75 9.68 8.06
N ASP A 395 -18.12 10.63 8.75
CA ASP A 395 -18.10 10.63 10.22
C ASP A 395 -19.47 11.08 10.76
N PRO A 396 -20.12 10.32 11.66
CA PRO A 396 -21.37 10.72 12.30
C PRO A 396 -21.10 11.72 13.43
N ALA A 397 -20.70 12.94 13.07
CA ALA A 397 -20.52 14.04 14.00
C ALA A 397 -21.86 14.76 14.28
N GLY A 398 -22.56 14.30 15.33
CA GLY A 398 -23.51 15.11 16.08
C GLY A 398 -25.00 14.76 15.96
N ALA A 399 -25.53 14.08 16.98
CA ALA A 399 -26.76 14.48 17.69
C ALA A 399 -26.99 13.59 18.93
N LEU A 400 -27.73 14.14 19.89
CA LEU A 400 -28.07 13.61 21.22
C LEU A 400 -28.34 12.10 21.33
N GLY A 401 -27.69 11.52 22.35
CA GLY A 401 -28.20 10.52 23.29
C GLY A 401 -29.43 9.68 22.93
N THR A 402 -29.20 8.38 22.76
CA THR A 402 -30.17 7.37 23.17
C THR A 402 -29.40 6.27 23.89
N ALA A 403 -29.74 6.01 25.15
CA ALA A 403 -29.18 4.89 25.89
C ALA A 403 -29.84 3.60 25.40
N ILE A 404 -29.02 2.59 25.09
CA ILE A 404 -29.44 1.20 25.29
C ILE A 404 -28.64 0.72 26.50
N ASP A 405 -29.39 0.49 27.57
CA ASP A 405 -28.91 0.02 28.87
C ASP A 405 -28.67 -1.49 28.77
N ASP A 406 -27.44 -1.93 29.02
CA ASP A 406 -27.11 -3.35 29.17
C ASP A 406 -25.99 -3.53 30.21
N GLY A 407 -26.39 -3.60 31.48
CA GLY A 407 -25.75 -4.43 32.50
C GLY A 407 -24.25 -4.24 32.83
N ASP A 408 -23.92 -3.13 33.51
CA ASP A 408 -22.91 -3.08 34.59
C ASP A 408 -21.55 -3.83 34.42
N VAL A 409 -20.69 -3.37 33.50
CA VAL A 409 -19.26 -3.09 33.82
C VAL A 409 -18.78 -1.91 32.97
N LYS A 410 -18.52 -0.76 33.61
CA LYS A 410 -17.90 0.39 32.94
C LYS A 410 -16.38 0.17 32.83
N ILE A 411 -15.91 -0.35 31.70
CA ILE A 411 -14.47 -0.55 31.43
C ILE A 411 -13.78 0.83 31.42
N PRO A 412 -12.82 1.11 32.34
CA PRO A 412 -12.18 2.42 32.44
C PRO A 412 -11.29 2.73 31.24
N ASP A 413 -11.31 4.00 30.80
CA ASP A 413 -10.49 4.49 29.69
C ASP A 413 -8.98 4.31 29.97
N GLN A 414 -8.15 4.25 28.94
CA GLN A 414 -6.70 4.06 29.09
C GLN A 414 -6.04 5.15 29.95
N MET A 415 -6.62 6.35 30.00
CA MET A 415 -6.17 7.42 30.90
C MET A 415 -6.48 7.13 32.38
N GLU A 416 -7.64 6.55 32.67
CA GLU A 416 -8.04 6.17 34.03
C GLU A 416 -7.17 5.02 34.55
N GLN A 417 -6.81 4.06 33.68
CA GLN A 417 -5.91 2.95 34.04
C GLN A 417 -4.49 3.40 34.36
N ARG A 418 -3.94 4.41 33.66
CA ARG A 418 -2.63 5.01 34.00
C ARG A 418 -2.70 5.70 35.37
N ARG A 419 -3.74 6.52 35.59
CA ARG A 419 -3.96 7.24 36.85
C ARG A 419 -4.14 6.29 38.04
N ALA A 420 -4.83 5.16 37.86
CA ALA A 420 -4.95 4.12 38.87
C ALA A 420 -3.60 3.46 39.21
N ARG A 421 -2.73 3.22 38.21
CA ARG A 421 -1.37 2.69 38.43
C ARG A 421 -0.48 3.68 39.17
N GLU A 422 -0.54 4.97 38.83
CA GLU A 422 0.18 6.04 39.52
C GLU A 422 -0.25 6.15 41.00
N ILE A 423 -1.56 6.14 41.27
CA ILE A 423 -2.11 6.15 42.64
C ILE A 423 -1.65 4.90 43.42
N LEU A 424 -1.67 3.72 42.79
CA LEU A 424 -1.23 2.47 43.43
C LEU A 424 0.29 2.47 43.74
N GLN A 425 1.11 2.99 42.84
CA GLN A 425 2.56 3.13 43.06
C GLN A 425 2.85 4.11 44.20
N GLU A 426 2.16 5.24 44.24
CA GLU A 426 2.33 6.24 45.30
C GLU A 426 1.83 5.70 46.65
N LEU A 427 0.71 4.98 46.71
CA LEU A 427 0.26 4.28 47.93
C LEU A 427 1.28 3.24 48.41
N ARG A 428 1.89 2.47 47.51
CA ARG A 428 2.95 1.50 47.86
C ARG A 428 4.22 2.17 48.37
N ARG A 429 4.67 3.27 47.75
CA ARG A 429 5.79 4.09 48.24
C ARG A 429 5.52 4.56 49.66
N ARG A 430 4.35 5.18 49.89
CA ARG A 430 3.95 5.77 51.18
C ARG A 430 3.75 4.72 52.28
N ALA A 431 3.34 3.49 51.94
CA ALA A 431 3.26 2.38 52.87
C ALA A 431 4.65 1.92 53.38
N GLY A 432 5.70 2.12 52.60
CA GLY A 432 7.09 1.80 52.98
C GLY A 432 7.72 2.78 53.97
N GLU A 433 7.16 3.98 54.13
CA GLU A 433 7.69 5.04 54.99
C GLU A 433 7.33 4.80 56.46
N ARG A 434 8.23 4.13 57.19
CA ARG A 434 8.02 3.75 58.61
C ARG A 434 7.78 4.92 59.57
N TYR A 435 8.16 6.14 59.19
CA TYR A 435 8.06 7.34 60.03
C TYR A 435 6.71 8.08 59.94
N ARG A 436 5.73 7.61 59.13
CA ARG A 436 4.39 8.19 59.11
C ARG A 436 3.61 7.92 60.41
N PRO A 437 2.71 8.83 60.81
CA PRO A 437 1.75 8.58 61.90
C PRO A 437 0.95 7.28 61.66
N GLU A 438 0.74 6.49 62.72
CA GLU A 438 0.02 5.21 62.63
C GLU A 438 -1.38 5.31 61.98
N PRO A 439 -2.23 6.32 62.28
CA PRO A 439 -3.55 6.43 61.64
C PRO A 439 -3.48 6.55 60.11
N GLU A 440 -2.43 7.18 59.59
CA GLU A 440 -2.22 7.38 58.16
C GLU A 440 -1.72 6.09 57.49
N ARG A 441 -0.81 5.36 58.16
CA ARG A 441 -0.32 4.05 57.69
C ARG A 441 -1.46 3.03 57.62
N ASP A 442 -2.33 3.01 58.63
CA ASP A 442 -3.53 2.15 58.64
C ASP A 442 -4.53 2.54 57.55
N TYR A 443 -4.69 3.82 57.25
CA TYR A 443 -5.52 4.29 56.15
C TYR A 443 -4.96 3.85 54.78
N ILE A 444 -3.66 4.03 54.54
CA ILE A 444 -2.97 3.59 53.31
C ILE A 444 -3.06 2.06 53.16
N ASN A 445 -2.81 1.29 54.22
CA ASN A 445 -2.95 -0.17 54.21
C ASN A 445 -4.39 -0.62 53.88
N ARG A 446 -5.40 0.12 54.34
CA ARG A 446 -6.81 -0.18 54.08
C ARG A 446 -7.21 0.15 52.63
N LEU A 447 -6.63 1.20 52.04
CA LEU A 447 -6.76 1.49 50.61
C LEU A 447 -6.07 0.43 49.75
N LEU A 448 -4.84 0.01 50.09
CA LEU A 448 -4.09 -1.03 49.39
C LEU A 448 -4.72 -2.44 49.43
N ARG A 449 -5.72 -2.67 50.31
CA ARG A 449 -6.54 -3.90 50.34
C ARG A 449 -7.82 -3.79 49.50
N ARG A 450 -8.13 -2.60 48.97
CA ARG A 450 -9.40 -2.27 48.27
C ARG A 450 -9.19 -1.96 46.79
N PHE A 451 -7.93 -1.71 46.40
CA PHE A 451 -7.39 -1.90 45.05
C PHE A 451 -6.97 -3.37 44.87
#